data_AF-A0A3D1MDH9-F1
#
_entry.id   AF-A0A3D1MDH9-F1
#
_cell.length_a   1.000
_cell.length_b   1.000
_cell.length_c   1.000
_cell.angle_alpha   90.00
_cell.angle_beta   90.00
_cell.angle_gamma   90.00
#
_symmetry.space_group_name_H-M   'P 1'
#
loop_
_entity.id
_entity.type
_entity.pdbx_description
1 polymer ?
#
loop_
_entity_poly.entity_id
_entity_poly.type
_entity_poly.pdbx_seq_one_letter_code
_entity_poly.pdbx_strand_id
1 'polypeptide(L)'
;SKKYSKGVHTTTFAEMFPLPFGGDIIDAPGIKEFGVVDFEKGEVSTYIVDFLPYVDHCKFANCLHVNEPNCAVYEAVRSGDIAEWRYINYLRILEDIDEAKAW
;
A
#
# COMPACT_ATOMS: atom_id res chain seq x y z
N SER A 1 11.74 -22.68 -1.73
CA SER A 1 12.39 -23.98 -1.93
C SER A 1 11.70 -25.05 -1.09
N LYS A 2 11.76 -26.33 -1.50
CA LYS A 2 11.21 -27.48 -0.74
C LYS A 2 11.71 -27.55 0.72
N LYS A 3 12.87 -26.95 1.01
CA LYS A 3 13.47 -26.87 2.36
C LYS A 3 12.81 -25.82 3.27
N TYR A 4 12.26 -24.75 2.71
CA TYR A 4 11.70 -23.62 3.48
C TYR A 4 10.21 -23.34 3.19
N SER A 5 9.55 -24.21 2.41
CA SER A 5 8.16 -24.02 1.94
C SER A 5 7.87 -22.67 1.26
N LYS A 6 8.89 -22.01 0.71
CA LYS A 6 8.77 -20.75 -0.05
C LYS A 6 8.71 -21.00 -1.56
N GLY A 7 8.21 -20.04 -2.34
CA GLY A 7 8.42 -20.01 -3.79
C GLY A 7 9.90 -19.94 -4.16
N VAL A 8 10.23 -20.12 -5.45
CA VAL A 8 11.59 -19.89 -5.99
C VAL A 8 11.43 -19.02 -7.23
N HIS A 9 12.04 -17.84 -7.22
CA HIS A 9 12.10 -16.98 -8.40
C HIS A 9 13.15 -17.51 -9.37
N THR A 10 12.75 -17.87 -10.57
CA THR A 10 13.63 -18.35 -11.65
C THR A 10 13.90 -17.29 -12.70
N THR A 11 12.96 -16.35 -12.90
CA THR A 11 13.12 -15.19 -13.77
C THR A 11 14.12 -14.20 -13.16
N THR A 12 15.16 -13.83 -13.90
CA THR A 12 16.28 -12.98 -13.42
C THR A 12 16.32 -11.59 -14.05
N PHE A 13 15.66 -11.38 -15.19
CA PHE A 13 15.53 -10.09 -15.86
C PHE A 13 14.10 -9.90 -16.39
N ALA A 14 13.71 -8.65 -16.61
CA ALA A 14 12.42 -8.34 -17.21
C ALA A 14 12.48 -8.59 -18.73
N GLU A 15 11.50 -9.32 -19.26
CA GLU A 15 11.39 -9.60 -20.70
C GLU A 15 10.00 -9.19 -21.21
N MET A 16 9.94 -8.62 -22.41
CA MET A 16 8.71 -8.14 -23.04
C MET A 16 8.28 -9.06 -24.17
N PHE A 17 7.01 -9.45 -24.17
CA PHE A 17 6.41 -10.36 -25.14
C PHE A 17 5.26 -9.67 -25.87
N PRO A 18 5.29 -9.58 -27.22
CA PRO A 18 4.20 -9.02 -27.97
C PRO A 18 3.01 -9.99 -28.03
N LEU A 19 1.80 -9.45 -27.92
CA LEU A 19 0.57 -10.23 -27.97
C LEU A 19 -0.01 -10.29 -29.39
N PRO A 20 -0.57 -11.44 -29.80
CA PRO A 20 -1.12 -11.62 -31.15
C PRO A 20 -2.33 -10.72 -31.43
N PHE A 21 -2.97 -10.19 -30.39
CA PHE A 21 -4.11 -9.27 -30.47
C PHE A 21 -3.70 -7.80 -30.22
N GLY A 22 -2.40 -7.50 -30.19
CA GLY A 22 -1.86 -6.18 -29.88
C GLY A 22 -1.61 -5.97 -28.38
N GLY A 23 -0.68 -5.08 -28.06
CA GLY A 23 -0.15 -4.87 -26.71
C GLY A 23 1.02 -5.81 -26.38
N ASP A 24 1.63 -5.60 -25.23
CA ASP A 24 2.81 -6.33 -24.77
C ASP A 24 2.64 -6.76 -23.30
N ILE A 25 3.22 -7.91 -22.94
CA ILE A 25 3.35 -8.40 -21.55
C ILE A 25 4.80 -8.29 -21.13
N ILE A 26 5.06 -7.72 -19.96
CA ILE A 26 6.39 -7.77 -19.33
C ILE A 26 6.36 -8.83 -18.23
N ASP A 27 7.12 -9.91 -18.38
CA ASP A 27 7.42 -10.83 -17.28
C ASP A 27 8.61 -10.28 -16.50
N ALA A 28 8.45 -10.10 -15.19
CA ALA A 28 9.45 -9.49 -14.32
C ALA A 28 9.93 -10.48 -13.25
N PRO A 29 11.18 -10.36 -12.78
CA PRO A 29 11.66 -11.13 -11.63
C PRO A 29 10.75 -10.92 -10.41
N GLY A 30 10.58 -11.96 -9.60
CA GLY A 30 9.80 -11.81 -8.38
C GLY A 30 10.54 -10.96 -7.34
N ILE A 31 9.77 -10.12 -6.67
CA ILE A 31 10.25 -9.19 -5.64
C ILE A 31 10.42 -9.93 -4.32
N LYS A 32 11.59 -9.83 -3.70
CA LYS A 32 11.87 -10.47 -2.40
C LYS A 32 11.69 -9.53 -1.21
N GLU A 33 12.00 -8.26 -1.41
CA GLU A 33 11.96 -7.23 -0.41
C GLU A 33 11.32 -5.99 -1.04
N PHE A 34 10.47 -5.33 -0.27
CA PHE A 34 9.82 -4.09 -0.63
C PHE A 34 10.33 -3.02 0.32
N GLY A 35 10.88 -1.93 -0.23
CA GLY A 35 11.35 -0.79 0.55
C GLY A 35 10.40 0.38 0.37
N VAL A 36 9.93 0.96 1.47
CA VAL A 36 9.11 2.17 1.46
C VAL A 36 10.06 3.38 1.44
N VAL A 37 10.64 3.67 0.29
CA VAL A 37 11.64 4.74 0.15
C VAL A 37 10.93 6.04 -0.23
N ASP A 38 11.10 7.06 0.59
CA ASP A 38 10.78 8.48 0.31
C ASP A 38 9.28 8.84 0.20
N PHE A 39 8.42 8.23 1.02
CA PHE A 39 7.03 8.68 1.15
C PHE A 39 6.83 9.69 2.30
N GLU A 40 6.06 10.73 2.04
CA GLU A 40 5.47 11.56 3.09
C GLU A 40 4.19 10.93 3.61
N LYS A 41 4.04 10.84 4.95
CA LYS A 41 2.86 10.21 5.57
C LYS A 41 1.54 10.81 5.12
N GLY A 42 1.51 12.12 4.88
CA GLY A 42 0.31 12.83 4.44
C GLY A 42 -0.17 12.40 3.04
N GLU A 43 0.72 11.85 2.21
CA GLU A 43 0.37 11.39 0.87
C GLU A 43 -0.16 9.96 0.85
N VAL A 44 0.27 9.13 1.79
CA VAL A 44 -0.06 7.68 1.82
C VAL A 44 -1.56 7.44 1.84
N SER A 45 -2.31 8.26 2.58
CA SER A 45 -3.77 8.15 2.66
C SER A 45 -4.44 8.32 1.30
N THR A 46 -3.85 9.09 0.39
CA THR A 46 -4.36 9.32 -0.98
C THR A 46 -4.07 8.16 -1.93
N TYR A 47 -3.10 7.30 -1.61
CA TYR A 47 -2.80 6.10 -2.39
C TYR A 47 -3.74 4.93 -2.08
N ILE A 48 -4.53 5.04 -1.00
CA ILE A 48 -5.54 4.07 -0.63
C ILE A 48 -6.89 4.52 -1.20
N VAL A 49 -7.29 3.93 -2.33
CA VAL A 49 -8.55 4.26 -3.04
C VAL A 49 -9.77 4.26 -2.12
N ASP A 50 -9.82 3.29 -1.20
CA ASP A 50 -10.91 3.11 -0.23
C ASP A 50 -11.09 4.35 0.68
N PHE A 51 -10.04 5.15 0.89
CA PHE A 51 -10.07 6.30 1.79
C PHE A 51 -10.53 7.57 1.08
N LEU A 52 -10.34 7.66 -0.24
CA LEU A 52 -10.61 8.87 -1.04
C LEU A 52 -11.99 9.49 -0.81
N PRO A 53 -13.09 8.71 -0.63
CA PRO A 53 -14.40 9.31 -0.35
C PRO A 53 -14.51 9.99 1.02
N TYR A 54 -13.56 9.78 1.93
CA TYR A 54 -13.65 10.17 3.34
C TYR A 54 -12.56 11.15 3.78
N VAL A 55 -11.43 11.23 3.07
CA VAL A 55 -10.29 12.08 3.47
C VAL A 55 -10.69 13.55 3.64
N ASP A 56 -11.51 14.09 2.73
CA ASP A 56 -11.99 15.48 2.74
C ASP A 56 -13.06 15.76 3.82
N HIS A 57 -13.58 14.71 4.47
CA HIS A 57 -14.57 14.81 5.54
C HIS A 57 -13.96 14.75 6.94
N CYS A 58 -12.63 14.68 7.04
CA CYS A 58 -11.95 14.77 8.31
C CYS A 58 -12.00 16.19 8.88
N LYS A 59 -12.01 16.30 10.21
CA LYS A 59 -11.99 17.60 10.90
C LYS A 59 -10.73 18.43 10.58
N PHE A 60 -9.60 17.77 10.37
CA PHE A 60 -8.31 18.41 10.12
C PHE A 60 -7.83 18.10 8.71
N ALA A 61 -7.31 19.13 8.01
CA ALA A 61 -6.79 19.00 6.65
C ALA A 61 -5.52 18.13 6.56
N ASN A 62 -4.77 18.01 7.66
CA ASN A 62 -3.56 17.21 7.77
C ASN A 62 -3.76 15.93 8.61
N CYS A 63 -4.99 15.40 8.63
CA CYS A 63 -5.32 14.17 9.33
C CYS A 63 -4.52 12.99 8.75
N LEU A 64 -3.79 12.26 9.60
CA LEU A 64 -3.12 11.01 9.24
C LEU A 64 -4.02 9.79 9.45
N HIS A 65 -5.24 9.98 9.95
CA HIS A 65 -6.22 8.93 10.18
C HIS A 65 -5.74 7.84 11.15
N VAL A 66 -4.98 8.20 12.19
CA VAL A 66 -4.45 7.26 13.18
C VAL A 66 -5.18 7.41 14.51
N ASN A 67 -5.15 8.62 15.09
CA ASN A 67 -5.68 8.91 16.43
C ASN A 67 -6.39 10.28 16.52
N GLU A 68 -6.62 10.91 15.37
CA GLU A 68 -7.24 12.22 15.30
C GLU A 68 -8.73 12.16 15.67
N PRO A 69 -9.23 13.12 16.48
CA PRO A 69 -10.65 13.16 16.80
C PRO A 69 -11.47 13.57 15.57
N ASN A 70 -12.65 12.96 15.41
CA ASN A 70 -13.56 13.17 14.27
C ASN A 70 -12.89 12.88 12.91
N CYS A 71 -12.21 11.74 12.81
CA CYS A 71 -11.64 11.23 11.56
C CYS A 71 -12.71 10.43 10.78
N ALA A 72 -13.10 10.93 9.60
CA ALA A 72 -14.10 10.26 8.77
C ALA A 72 -13.65 8.88 8.25
N VAL A 73 -12.35 8.71 7.97
CA VAL A 73 -11.78 7.40 7.60
C VAL A 73 -11.95 6.39 8.75
N TYR A 74 -11.67 6.79 9.99
CA TYR A 74 -11.83 5.92 11.15
C TYR A 74 -13.30 5.52 11.40
N GLU A 75 -14.24 6.47 11.23
CA GLU A 75 -15.67 6.18 11.30
C GLU A 75 -16.14 5.25 10.18
N ALA A 76 -15.63 5.41 8.96
CA ALA A 76 -15.89 4.51 7.83
C ALA A 76 -15.37 3.08 8.07
N VAL A 77 -14.23 2.94 8.75
CA VAL A 77 -13.74 1.63 9.21
C VAL A 77 -14.67 1.03 10.27
N ARG A 78 -15.13 1.82 11.25
CA ARG A 78 -16.03 1.36 12.33
C ARG A 78 -17.41 0.94 11.83
N SER A 79 -17.92 1.62 10.82
CA SER A 79 -19.22 1.33 10.18
C SER A 79 -19.15 0.16 9.19
N GLY A 80 -17.93 -0.26 8.80
CA GLY A 80 -17.69 -1.37 7.87
C GLY A 80 -17.64 -0.96 6.40
N ASP A 81 -17.72 0.34 6.10
CA ASP A 81 -17.61 0.88 4.73
C ASP A 81 -16.18 0.75 4.19
N ILE A 82 -15.17 0.77 5.09
CA ILE A 82 -13.79 0.40 4.80
C ILE A 82 -13.47 -0.90 5.53
N ALA A 83 -12.93 -1.87 4.79
CA ALA A 83 -12.54 -3.14 5.39
C ALA A 83 -11.40 -2.96 6.41
N GLU A 84 -11.54 -3.51 7.61
CA GLU A 84 -10.58 -3.37 8.71
C GLU A 84 -9.15 -3.75 8.31
N TRP A 85 -8.98 -4.80 7.53
CA TRP A 85 -7.66 -5.25 7.08
C TRP A 85 -6.95 -4.21 6.18
N ARG A 86 -7.71 -3.40 5.43
CA ARG A 86 -7.16 -2.31 4.61
C ARG A 86 -6.59 -1.22 5.51
N TYR A 87 -7.33 -0.86 6.54
CA TYR A 87 -6.89 0.11 7.55
C TYR A 87 -5.67 -0.38 8.32
N ILE A 88 -5.64 -1.65 8.74
CA ILE A 88 -4.47 -2.25 9.40
C ILE A 88 -3.24 -2.21 8.49
N ASN A 89 -3.39 -2.53 7.20
CA ASN A 89 -2.29 -2.43 6.25
C ASN A 89 -1.80 -0.99 6.05
N TYR A 90 -2.71 -0.02 6.03
CA TYR A 90 -2.35 1.40 5.98
C TYR A 90 -1.48 1.80 7.19
N LEU A 91 -1.88 1.40 8.40
CA LEU A 91 -1.09 1.68 9.62
C LEU A 91 0.31 1.05 9.56
N ARG A 92 0.44 -0.18 9.02
CA ARG A 92 1.74 -0.82 8.81
C ARG A 92 2.62 -0.04 7.84
N ILE A 93 2.05 0.47 6.75
CA ILE A 93 2.81 1.30 5.80
C ILE A 93 3.32 2.58 6.48
N LEU A 94 2.50 3.21 7.34
CA LEU A 94 2.93 4.39 8.09
C LEU A 94 4.06 4.09 9.08
N GLU A 95 4.03 2.91 9.71
CA GLU A 95 5.10 2.42 10.59
C GLU A 95 6.38 2.14 9.79
N ASP A 96 6.28 1.46 8.65
CA ASP A 96 7.42 1.20 7.75
C ASP A 96 8.10 2.50 7.27
N ILE A 97 7.32 3.58 7.06
CA ILE A 97 7.85 4.92 6.71
C ILE A 97 8.62 5.55 7.86
N ASP A 98 8.12 5.42 9.09
CA ASP A 98 8.82 5.92 10.27
C ASP A 98 10.13 5.18 10.49
N GLU A 99 10.08 3.85 10.34
CA GLU A 99 11.27 3.02 10.38
C GLU A 99 12.23 3.53 9.31
N ALA A 100 11.83 3.61 8.04
CA ALA A 100 12.64 4.06 6.90
C ALA A 100 13.41 5.37 7.12
N LYS A 101 12.86 6.32 7.88
CA LYS A 101 13.47 7.62 8.17
C LYS A 101 14.46 7.60 9.33
N ALA A 102 14.51 6.51 10.10
CA ALA A 102 15.41 6.37 11.24
C ALA A 102 16.84 5.91 10.86
N TRP A 103 17.12 5.71 9.56
CA TRP A 103 18.39 5.19 9.01
C TRP A 103 19.16 6.32 8.33
#